data_AF-A0A8C4QXR3-F1
#
_entry.id   AF-A0A8C4QXR3-F1
#
_cell.length_a   1.000
_cell.length_b   1.000
_cell.length_c   1.000
_cell.angle_alpha   90.00
_cell.angle_beta   90.00
_cell.angle_gamma   90.00
#
_symmetry.space_group_name_H-M   'P 1'
#
loop_
_entity.id
_entity.type
_entity.pdbx_description
1 polymer ?
#
loop_
_entity_poly.entity_id
_entity_poly.type
_entity_poly.pdbx_seq_one_letter_code
_entity_poly.pdbx_strand_id
1 'polypeptide(L)'
;MDADVDLRKALKAFINSNPALRMDASQDTHAERSEIFRTLHNLHSLIQSIKNPLGSKDNPARICRDLLDCEDKLIDGIYWIDPNLGCMSDALKVTCKFSKGGRTCLQPAAPAKLEFDLSRVQLTFIHLLSSEARQVVKVHCLNTPIWGGRAKPPGSLHLPSPSTPLMDNPPLRFLSWNGREIWGQGSSHPAVLDDCQVSDQVYLAKLSLLAGKL
;
A
#
# COMPACT_ATOMS: atom_id res chain seq x y z
N MET A 1 6.44 9.77 31.95
CA MET A 1 6.95 9.34 33.28
C MET A 1 5.93 8.50 34.04
N ASP A 2 4.63 8.58 33.69
CA ASP A 2 3.56 7.87 34.40
C ASP A 2 3.41 6.37 34.07
N ALA A 3 3.69 5.94 32.83
CA ALA A 3 3.52 4.53 32.43
C ALA A 3 4.47 3.54 33.15
N ASP A 4 5.68 3.99 33.53
CA ASP A 4 6.65 3.16 34.28
C ASP A 4 6.21 2.95 35.73
N VAL A 5 5.53 3.94 36.32
CA VAL A 5 5.01 3.88 37.70
C VAL A 5 3.84 2.90 37.79
N ASP A 6 2.94 2.91 36.82
CA ASP A 6 1.78 2.01 36.79
C ASP A 6 2.15 0.55 36.54
N LEU A 7 3.14 0.29 35.68
CA LEU A 7 3.63 -1.07 35.42
C LEU A 7 4.28 -1.68 36.67
N ARG A 8 5.06 -0.88 37.41
CA ARG A 8 5.67 -1.30 38.68
C ARG A 8 4.61 -1.62 39.74
N LYS A 9 3.51 -0.86 39.77
CA LYS A 9 2.39 -1.07 40.71
C LYS A 9 1.60 -2.33 40.36
N ALA A 10 1.27 -2.54 39.09
CA ALA A 10 0.56 -3.71 38.59
C ALA A 10 1.34 -5.01 38.83
N LEU A 11 2.65 -4.99 38.62
CA LEU A 11 3.50 -6.16 38.84
C LEU A 11 3.70 -6.48 40.33
N LYS A 12 3.84 -5.47 41.20
CA LYS A 12 3.85 -5.69 42.66
C LYS A 12 2.55 -6.37 43.11
N ALA A 13 1.42 -5.97 42.54
CA ALA A 13 0.15 -6.64 42.81
C ALA A 13 0.17 -8.10 42.33
N PHE A 14 0.70 -8.37 41.12
CA PHE A 14 0.83 -9.73 40.58
C PHE A 14 1.74 -10.65 41.42
N ILE A 15 2.93 -10.18 41.83
CA ILE A 15 3.86 -10.92 42.70
C ILE A 15 3.20 -11.21 44.06
N ASN A 16 2.51 -10.23 44.64
CA ASN A 16 1.83 -10.42 45.92
C ASN A 16 0.66 -11.41 45.84
N SER A 17 0.02 -11.51 44.68
CA SER A 17 -1.09 -12.45 44.42
C SER A 17 -0.65 -13.87 44.06
N ASN A 18 0.62 -14.09 43.70
CA ASN A 18 1.16 -15.41 43.35
C ASN A 18 2.15 -15.89 44.41
N PRO A 19 1.73 -16.70 45.40
CA PRO A 19 2.62 -17.18 46.46
C PRO A 19 3.74 -18.10 45.96
N ALA A 20 3.63 -18.70 44.77
CA ALA A 20 4.72 -19.44 44.13
C ALA A 20 5.83 -18.53 43.57
N LEU A 21 5.54 -17.24 43.32
CA LEU A 21 6.52 -16.22 42.97
C LEU A 21 7.08 -15.50 44.21
N ARG A 22 6.58 -15.81 45.41
CA ARG A 22 7.26 -15.47 46.66
C ARG A 22 8.41 -16.46 46.83
N MET A 23 9.50 -16.22 46.11
CA MET A 23 10.74 -16.96 46.30
C MET A 23 11.25 -16.72 47.72
N ASP A 24 11.73 -17.79 48.34
CA ASP A 24 12.26 -17.78 49.70
C ASP A 24 13.42 -16.78 49.79
N ALA A 25 13.36 -15.89 50.77
CA ALA A 25 14.21 -14.71 50.88
C ALA A 25 15.60 -15.06 51.43
N SER A 26 16.33 -15.94 50.75
CA SER A 26 17.64 -16.44 51.20
C SER A 26 18.65 -16.54 50.06
N GLN A 27 18.79 -15.46 49.28
CA GLN A 27 20.02 -14.96 48.58
C GLN A 27 19.71 -14.04 47.39
N ASP A 28 18.61 -13.29 47.43
CA ASP A 28 18.19 -12.47 46.29
C ASP A 28 18.90 -11.09 46.31
N THR A 29 19.93 -10.93 45.49
CA THR A 29 20.71 -9.69 45.38
C THR A 29 19.87 -8.60 44.70
N HIS A 30 20.07 -7.33 45.07
CA HIS A 30 19.38 -6.20 44.42
C HIS A 30 19.58 -6.17 42.88
N ALA A 31 20.69 -6.74 42.40
CA ALA A 31 21.01 -6.90 40.99
C ALA A 31 20.05 -7.90 40.30
N GLU A 32 19.78 -9.05 40.92
CA GLU A 32 18.91 -10.10 40.36
C GLU A 32 17.46 -9.62 40.22
N ARG A 33 16.91 -8.96 41.25
CA ARG A 33 15.61 -8.30 41.16
C ARG A 33 15.57 -7.26 40.04
N SER A 34 16.61 -6.44 39.91
CA SER A 34 16.67 -5.41 38.87
C SER A 34 16.68 -5.98 37.44
N GLU A 35 17.29 -7.16 37.26
CA GLU A 35 17.32 -7.86 35.99
C GLU A 35 15.95 -8.47 35.61
N ILE A 36 15.23 -9.00 36.59
CA ILE A 36 13.84 -9.46 36.41
C ILE A 36 12.96 -8.28 35.99
N PHE A 37 13.07 -7.12 36.66
CA PHE A 37 12.30 -5.92 36.29
C PHE A 37 12.64 -5.42 34.89
N ARG A 38 13.93 -5.41 34.51
CA ARG A 38 14.37 -5.05 33.16
C ARG A 38 13.75 -5.98 32.11
N THR A 39 13.75 -7.28 32.37
CA THR A 39 13.18 -8.28 31.47
C THR A 39 11.68 -8.10 31.29
N LEU A 40 10.93 -7.90 32.38
CA LEU A 40 9.48 -7.68 32.31
C LEU A 40 9.12 -6.37 31.60
N HIS A 41 9.88 -5.31 31.84
CA HIS A 41 9.71 -4.05 31.11
C HIS A 41 9.95 -4.25 29.60
N ASN A 42 11.01 -4.97 29.23
CA ASN A 42 11.31 -5.27 27.83
C ASN A 42 10.19 -6.11 27.17
N LEU A 43 9.67 -7.13 27.85
CA LEU A 43 8.56 -7.93 27.36
C LEU A 43 7.28 -7.11 27.19
N HIS A 44 6.98 -6.23 28.15
CA HIS A 44 5.83 -5.32 28.04
C HIS A 44 5.99 -4.41 26.82
N SER A 45 7.15 -3.76 26.66
CA SER A 45 7.43 -2.88 25.53
C SER A 45 7.39 -3.62 24.19
N LEU A 46 7.85 -4.87 24.14
CA LEU A 46 7.73 -5.72 22.95
C LEU A 46 6.27 -6.06 22.61
N ILE A 47 5.46 -6.39 23.62
CA ILE A 47 4.03 -6.65 23.41
C ILE A 47 3.35 -5.38 22.89
N GLN A 48 3.68 -4.21 23.44
CA GLN A 48 3.12 -2.95 22.96
C GLN A 48 3.55 -2.64 21.52
N SER A 49 4.81 -2.91 21.16
CA SER A 49 5.28 -2.68 19.80
C SER A 49 4.62 -3.61 18.77
N ILE A 50 4.24 -4.83 19.17
CA ILE A 50 3.48 -5.77 18.33
C ILE A 50 2.02 -5.33 18.19
N LYS A 51 1.41 -4.85 19.28
CA LYS A 51 0.02 -4.38 19.27
C LYS A 51 -0.16 -3.10 18.45
N ASN A 52 0.78 -2.18 18.59
CA ASN A 52 0.76 -0.85 17.98
C ASN A 52 2.05 -0.64 17.17
N PRO A 53 2.16 -1.23 15.96
CA PRO A 53 3.33 -1.05 15.13
C PRO A 53 3.47 0.41 14.69
N LEU A 54 4.71 0.90 14.63
CA LEU A 54 4.99 2.29 14.26
C LEU A 54 5.06 2.51 12.74
N GLY A 55 5.10 1.42 11.95
CA GLY A 55 5.29 1.48 10.50
C GLY A 55 6.72 1.90 10.12
N SER A 56 7.69 1.62 10.98
CA SER A 56 9.13 1.79 10.71
C SER A 56 9.70 0.51 10.08
N LYS A 57 10.93 0.57 9.56
CA LYS A 57 11.56 -0.63 8.95
C LYS A 57 11.72 -1.79 9.93
N ASP A 58 12.02 -1.48 11.19
CA ASP A 58 12.24 -2.48 12.25
C ASP A 58 10.93 -2.90 12.95
N ASN A 59 9.84 -2.15 12.74
CA ASN A 59 8.51 -2.47 13.25
C ASN A 59 7.45 -2.10 12.20
N PRO A 60 7.41 -2.83 11.06
CA PRO A 60 6.44 -2.58 10.01
C PRO A 60 5.05 -3.02 10.46
N ALA A 61 4.02 -2.37 9.94
CA ALA A 61 2.66 -2.81 10.14
C ALA A 61 2.18 -3.73 9.01
N ARG A 62 1.06 -4.42 9.17
CA ARG A 62 0.55 -5.29 8.10
C ARG A 62 0.17 -4.51 6.83
N ILE A 63 -0.63 -3.45 6.98
CA ILE A 63 -1.05 -2.53 5.91
C ILE A 63 -1.25 -1.13 6.47
N CYS A 64 -1.32 -0.11 5.61
CA CYS A 64 -1.57 1.28 6.02
C CYS A 64 -2.91 1.47 6.73
N ARG A 65 -3.90 0.59 6.48
CA ARG A 65 -5.18 0.66 7.18
C ARG A 65 -5.04 0.27 8.65
N ASP A 66 -4.30 -0.80 8.94
CA ASP A 66 -4.04 -1.25 10.30
C ASP A 66 -3.26 -0.18 11.10
N LEU A 67 -2.31 0.52 10.45
CA LEU A 67 -1.64 1.69 11.04
C LEU A 67 -2.61 2.83 11.39
N LEU A 68 -3.62 3.07 10.54
CA LEU A 68 -4.62 4.10 10.79
C LEU A 68 -5.50 3.78 12.00
N ASP A 69 -5.78 2.48 12.19
CA ASP A 69 -6.67 2.00 13.25
C ASP A 69 -5.92 1.82 14.60
N CYS A 70 -4.61 2.08 14.64
CA CYS A 70 -3.81 2.14 15.87
C CYS A 70 -4.05 3.45 16.66
N GLU A 71 -3.53 3.51 17.89
CA GLU A 71 -3.79 4.62 18.83
C GLU A 71 -3.14 5.96 18.41
N ASP A 72 -2.12 5.92 17.55
CA ASP A 72 -1.36 7.11 17.15
C ASP A 72 -2.01 7.87 15.98
N LYS A 73 -2.09 9.20 16.10
CA LYS A 73 -2.51 10.09 15.00
C LYS A 73 -1.39 10.24 13.98
N LEU A 74 -1.35 9.34 13.01
CA LEU A 74 -0.39 9.37 11.91
C LEU A 74 -0.82 10.31 10.77
N ILE A 75 0.16 10.85 10.03
CA ILE A 75 -0.03 11.77 8.90
C ILE A 75 0.34 11.10 7.57
N ASP A 76 -0.25 11.55 6.47
CA ASP A 76 0.09 11.03 5.14
C ASP A 76 1.61 11.06 4.91
N GLY A 77 2.19 9.94 4.51
CA GLY A 77 3.65 9.84 4.47
C GLY A 77 4.16 8.49 3.98
N ILE A 78 5.47 8.29 4.14
CA ILE A 78 6.15 7.06 3.76
C ILE A 78 6.32 6.19 5.01
N TYR A 79 5.92 4.93 4.90
CA TYR A 79 5.94 3.95 5.98
C TYR A 79 6.42 2.59 5.45
N TRP A 80 6.70 1.68 6.37
CA TRP A 80 7.02 0.29 6.09
C TRP A 80 5.85 -0.61 6.47
N ILE A 81 5.51 -1.52 5.58
CA ILE A 81 4.49 -2.53 5.82
C ILE A 81 5.03 -3.93 5.52
N ASP A 82 4.52 -4.94 6.22
CA ASP A 82 4.74 -6.34 5.95
C ASP A 82 3.41 -7.12 5.87
N PRO A 83 2.75 -7.12 4.70
CA PRO A 83 1.47 -7.79 4.48
C PRO A 83 1.47 -9.30 4.79
N ASN A 84 2.60 -9.99 4.59
CA ASN A 84 2.72 -11.43 4.80
C ASN A 84 3.04 -11.81 6.26
N LEU A 85 3.38 -10.83 7.12
CA LEU A 85 3.69 -10.97 8.55
C LEU A 85 4.82 -11.98 8.86
N GLY A 86 5.68 -12.24 7.89
CA GLY A 86 6.77 -13.21 7.99
C GLY A 86 8.05 -12.56 8.52
N CYS A 87 9.14 -12.75 7.78
CA CYS A 87 10.41 -12.12 8.13
C CYS A 87 10.42 -10.68 7.60
N MET A 88 10.36 -9.69 8.50
CA MET A 88 10.36 -8.25 8.18
C MET A 88 11.48 -7.75 7.24
N SER A 89 12.49 -8.57 6.95
CA SER A 89 13.52 -8.28 5.94
C SER A 89 12.97 -8.02 4.54
N ASP A 90 11.79 -8.56 4.20
CA ASP A 90 11.11 -8.34 2.91
C ASP A 90 9.97 -7.30 2.99
N ALA A 91 9.92 -6.52 4.08
CA ALA A 91 8.96 -5.44 4.26
C ALA A 91 9.05 -4.40 3.14
N LEU A 92 7.91 -3.81 2.82
CA LEU A 92 7.75 -2.89 1.71
C LEU A 92 7.70 -1.44 2.18
N LYS A 93 8.45 -0.58 1.50
CA LYS A 93 8.34 0.87 1.66
C LYS A 93 7.18 1.39 0.79
N VAL A 94 6.17 1.96 1.42
CA VAL A 94 4.92 2.40 0.78
C VAL A 94 4.57 3.83 1.16
N THR A 95 3.69 4.46 0.38
CA THR A 95 3.05 5.72 0.80
C THR A 95 1.70 5.39 1.44
N CYS A 96 1.52 5.73 2.70
CA CYS A 96 0.23 5.65 3.38
C CYS A 96 -0.53 6.97 3.22
N LYS A 97 -1.79 6.88 2.79
CA LYS A 97 -2.73 7.99 2.70
C LYS A 97 -3.83 7.83 3.75
N PHE A 98 -3.53 8.20 4.99
CA PHE A 98 -4.46 8.20 6.12
C PHE A 98 -5.63 9.17 5.90
N SER A 99 -5.37 10.31 5.27
CA SER A 99 -6.40 11.27 4.83
C SER A 99 -7.41 10.68 3.83
N LYS A 100 -7.08 9.53 3.23
CA LYS A 100 -7.93 8.77 2.30
C LYS A 100 -8.34 7.42 2.88
N GLY A 101 -8.44 7.31 4.20
CA GLY A 101 -8.92 6.11 4.89
C GLY A 101 -7.89 5.00 5.00
N GLY A 102 -6.59 5.33 5.00
CA GLY A 102 -5.51 4.36 5.22
C GLY A 102 -5.11 3.60 3.95
N ARG A 103 -5.20 4.25 2.78
CA ARG A 103 -4.82 3.61 1.51
C ARG A 103 -3.32 3.33 1.47
N THR A 104 -2.98 2.09 1.12
CA THR A 104 -1.62 1.67 0.78
C THR A 104 -1.33 1.99 -0.68
N CYS A 105 -0.34 2.84 -0.94
CA CYS A 105 0.08 3.20 -2.29
C CYS A 105 1.49 2.66 -2.59
N LEU A 106 1.56 1.73 -3.54
CA LEU A 106 2.81 1.18 -4.08
C LEU A 106 3.38 2.11 -5.15
N GLN A 107 4.69 2.30 -5.16
CA GLN A 107 5.38 3.07 -6.18
C GLN A 107 6.00 2.11 -7.22
N PRO A 108 5.88 2.41 -8.52
CA PRO A 108 6.59 1.64 -9.54
C PRO A 108 8.10 1.80 -9.40
N ALA A 109 8.86 0.83 -9.90
CA ALA A 109 10.32 0.81 -9.88
C ALA A 109 10.94 2.00 -10.65
N ALA A 110 10.24 2.52 -11.66
CA ALA A 110 10.61 3.74 -12.37
C ALA A 110 9.35 4.48 -12.88
N PRO A 111 9.39 5.82 -13.03
CA PRO A 111 8.25 6.61 -13.50
C PRO A 111 7.67 6.19 -14.85
N ALA A 112 8.50 5.62 -15.73
CA ALA A 112 8.11 5.16 -17.07
C ALA A 112 7.91 3.64 -17.17
N LYS A 113 8.04 2.89 -16.07
CA LYS A 113 7.93 1.43 -16.05
C LYS A 113 6.77 1.02 -15.15
N LEU A 114 5.76 0.34 -15.69
CA LEU A 114 4.65 -0.22 -14.91
C LEU A 114 5.04 -1.54 -14.25
N GLU A 115 6.22 -1.57 -13.62
CA GLU A 115 6.73 -2.70 -12.87
C GLU A 115 6.93 -2.28 -11.42
N PHE A 116 6.61 -3.19 -10.50
CA PHE A 116 6.78 -2.97 -9.08
C PHE A 116 7.84 -3.92 -8.56
N ASP A 117 8.82 -3.39 -7.84
CA ASP A 117 9.91 -4.18 -7.25
C ASP A 117 9.44 -4.78 -5.91
N LEU A 118 8.53 -5.75 -6.00
CA LEU A 118 7.97 -6.45 -4.85
C LEU A 118 7.63 -7.89 -5.21
N SER A 119 7.72 -8.79 -4.23
CA SER A 119 7.47 -10.20 -4.45
C SER A 119 5.99 -10.47 -4.74
N ARG A 120 5.72 -11.54 -5.52
CA ARG A 120 4.34 -11.99 -5.81
C ARG A 120 3.57 -12.27 -4.52
N VAL A 121 4.24 -12.84 -3.52
CA VAL A 121 3.64 -13.17 -2.21
C VAL A 121 3.11 -11.90 -1.56
N GLN A 122 3.96 -10.88 -1.42
CA GLN A 122 3.56 -9.61 -0.81
C GLN A 122 2.38 -8.96 -1.56
N LEU A 123 2.40 -8.98 -2.89
CA LEU A 123 1.30 -8.46 -3.70
C LEU A 123 -0.02 -9.21 -3.47
N THR A 124 0.04 -10.55 -3.36
CA THR A 124 -1.13 -11.39 -3.09
C THR A 124 -1.76 -11.05 -1.74
N PHE A 125 -0.96 -10.84 -0.69
CA PHE A 125 -1.48 -10.42 0.61
C PHE A 125 -2.09 -9.01 0.56
N ILE A 126 -1.48 -8.06 -0.15
CA ILE A 126 -2.07 -6.73 -0.36
C ILE A 126 -3.45 -6.84 -1.04
N HIS A 127 -3.58 -7.71 -2.04
CA HIS A 127 -4.86 -7.95 -2.72
C HIS A 127 -5.90 -8.54 -1.77
N LEU A 128 -5.52 -9.55 -0.97
CA LEU A 128 -6.42 -10.19 0.00
C LEU A 128 -6.91 -9.21 1.07
N LEU A 129 -6.07 -8.25 1.45
CA LEU A 129 -6.33 -7.28 2.51
C LEU A 129 -7.01 -5.99 2.02
N SER A 130 -7.31 -5.90 0.73
CA SER A 130 -7.90 -4.71 0.11
C SER A 130 -9.26 -5.03 -0.50
N SER A 131 -10.26 -4.18 -0.26
CA SER A 131 -11.56 -4.28 -0.93
C SER A 131 -11.56 -3.69 -2.35
N GLU A 132 -10.62 -2.79 -2.61
CA GLU A 132 -10.49 -2.07 -3.88
C GLU A 132 -9.01 -1.72 -4.12
N ALA A 133 -8.53 -1.90 -5.36
CA ALA A 133 -7.28 -1.31 -5.82
C ALA A 133 -7.56 -0.29 -6.91
N ARG A 134 -6.81 0.83 -6.90
CA ARG A 134 -6.89 1.85 -7.94
C ARG A 134 -5.51 2.14 -8.52
N GLN A 135 -5.36 1.97 -9.82
CA GLN A 135 -4.14 2.37 -10.52
C GLN A 135 -4.45 3.51 -11.48
N VAL A 136 -3.58 4.52 -11.46
CA VAL A 136 -3.61 5.65 -12.38
C VAL A 136 -2.47 5.51 -13.37
N VAL A 137 -2.78 5.32 -14.65
CA VAL A 137 -1.77 5.26 -15.73
C VAL A 137 -1.80 6.54 -16.53
N LYS A 138 -0.62 7.09 -16.82
CA LYS A 138 -0.43 8.23 -17.71
C LYS A 138 0.07 7.75 -19.07
N VAL A 139 -0.63 8.09 -20.14
CA VAL A 139 -0.24 7.74 -21.50
C VAL A 139 0.05 9.01 -22.27
N HIS A 140 1.23 9.05 -22.87
CA HIS A 140 1.64 10.12 -23.78
C HIS A 140 1.19 9.76 -25.21
N CYS A 141 0.38 10.61 -25.81
CA CYS A 141 -0.18 10.43 -27.16
C CYS A 141 0.13 11.65 -28.05
N LEU A 142 0.26 11.44 -29.36
CA LEU A 142 0.47 12.49 -30.37
C LEU A 142 -0.51 12.28 -31.53
N ASN A 143 -1.59 13.07 -31.58
CA ASN A 143 -2.62 13.03 -32.63
C ASN A 143 -3.27 11.64 -32.87
N THR A 144 -3.16 10.73 -31.89
CA THR A 144 -3.73 9.37 -31.95
C THR A 144 -4.76 9.20 -30.83
N PRO A 145 -6.04 8.93 -31.15
CA PRO A 145 -7.07 8.69 -30.16
C PRO A 145 -6.82 7.37 -29.41
N ILE A 146 -7.13 7.33 -28.11
CA ILE A 146 -6.85 6.19 -27.23
C ILE A 146 -7.73 4.99 -27.58
N TRP A 147 -8.98 5.23 -27.98
CA TRP A 147 -9.96 4.19 -28.26
C TRP A 147 -10.01 3.74 -29.73
N GLY A 148 -8.98 4.08 -30.49
CA GLY A 148 -8.92 3.80 -31.93
C GLY A 148 -9.76 4.78 -32.76
N GLY A 149 -9.53 4.77 -34.07
CA GLY A 149 -10.15 5.70 -35.01
C GLY A 149 -9.14 6.32 -35.97
N ARG A 150 -9.62 7.14 -36.93
CA ARG A 150 -8.72 7.86 -37.85
C ARG A 150 -7.89 8.86 -37.06
N ALA A 151 -6.56 8.72 -37.08
CA ALA A 151 -5.67 9.80 -36.67
C ALA A 151 -6.02 11.03 -37.53
N LYS A 152 -6.25 12.19 -36.89
CA LYS A 152 -6.46 13.43 -37.65
C LYS A 152 -5.12 13.82 -38.26
N PRO A 153 -4.98 13.84 -39.60
CA PRO A 153 -3.79 14.42 -40.21
C PRO A 153 -3.74 15.91 -39.83
N PRO A 154 -2.55 16.49 -39.64
CA PRO A 154 -2.45 17.95 -39.52
C PRO A 154 -3.00 18.60 -40.81
N GLY A 155 -4.10 19.34 -40.70
CA GLY A 155 -4.60 20.22 -41.77
C GLY A 155 -5.41 19.61 -42.92
N SER A 156 -5.97 18.40 -42.83
CA SER A 156 -6.70 17.80 -43.98
C SER A 156 -8.19 18.17 -44.06
N LEU A 157 -8.53 19.04 -45.02
CA LEU A 157 -9.85 19.23 -45.63
C LEU A 157 -9.98 18.28 -46.84
N HIS A 158 -10.17 16.97 -46.66
CA HIS A 158 -10.52 16.10 -47.80
C HIS A 158 -11.53 15.00 -47.46
N LEU A 159 -12.49 14.86 -48.39
CA LEU A 159 -13.62 13.94 -48.41
C LEU A 159 -13.18 12.45 -48.35
N PRO A 160 -13.95 11.54 -47.73
CA PRO A 160 -13.52 10.15 -47.57
C PRO A 160 -13.68 9.34 -48.86
N SER A 161 -12.60 8.73 -49.34
CA SER A 161 -12.64 7.67 -50.36
C SER A 161 -13.18 6.34 -49.78
N PRO A 162 -13.93 5.54 -50.57
CA PRO A 162 -14.52 4.28 -50.14
C PRO A 162 -13.64 3.10 -50.58
N SER A 163 -12.67 2.71 -49.76
CA SER A 163 -12.04 1.39 -49.87
C SER A 163 -11.50 0.96 -48.51
N THR A 164 -12.09 -0.13 -47.99
CA THR A 164 -11.65 -0.99 -46.87
C THR A 164 -11.36 -0.33 -45.51
N PRO A 165 -12.11 -0.65 -44.44
CA PRO A 165 -11.86 -0.09 -43.11
C PRO A 165 -10.74 -0.88 -42.43
N LEU A 166 -9.49 -0.61 -42.78
CA LEU A 166 -8.41 -0.89 -41.83
C LEU A 166 -8.53 0.17 -40.73
N MET A 167 -8.80 -0.26 -39.50
CA MET A 167 -8.55 0.58 -38.33
C MET A 167 -7.04 0.79 -38.27
N ASP A 168 -6.55 1.90 -38.86
CA ASP A 168 -5.10 2.19 -38.89
C ASP A 168 -4.49 2.35 -37.49
N ASN A 169 -5.32 2.47 -36.44
CA ASN A 169 -4.89 2.43 -35.04
C ASN A 169 -5.87 1.60 -34.19
N PRO A 170 -5.47 0.42 -33.68
CA PRO A 170 -6.28 -0.31 -32.71
C PRO A 170 -6.37 0.45 -31.37
N PRO A 171 -7.45 0.26 -30.59
CA PRO A 171 -7.58 0.89 -29.28
C PRO A 171 -6.46 0.44 -28.34
N LEU A 172 -6.10 1.31 -27.40
CA LEU A 172 -5.21 0.99 -26.31
C LEU A 172 -5.82 -0.11 -25.44
N ARG A 173 -5.01 -1.13 -25.15
CA ARG A 173 -5.38 -2.30 -24.36
C ARG A 173 -4.47 -2.40 -23.16
N PHE A 174 -5.05 -2.67 -22.00
CA PHE A 174 -4.33 -2.89 -20.76
C PHE A 174 -4.40 -4.37 -20.39
N LEU A 175 -3.27 -4.94 -19.99
CA LEU A 175 -3.27 -6.27 -19.39
C LEU A 175 -3.36 -6.12 -17.87
N SER A 176 -4.36 -6.74 -17.25
CA SER A 176 -4.44 -6.82 -15.80
C SER A 176 -3.51 -7.90 -15.24
N TRP A 177 -3.35 -7.90 -13.91
CA TRP A 177 -2.52 -8.86 -13.18
C TRP A 177 -2.91 -10.33 -13.39
N ASN A 178 -4.18 -10.61 -13.71
CA ASN A 178 -4.69 -11.95 -14.01
C ASN A 178 -4.67 -12.29 -15.52
N GLY A 179 -3.99 -11.48 -16.35
CA GLY A 179 -3.86 -11.70 -17.79
C GLY A 179 -5.12 -11.37 -18.59
N ARG A 180 -6.13 -10.73 -17.98
CA ARG A 180 -7.31 -10.27 -18.70
C ARG A 180 -7.00 -8.95 -19.40
N GLU A 181 -7.46 -8.85 -20.63
CA GLU A 181 -7.35 -7.60 -21.39
C GLU A 181 -8.49 -6.66 -21.01
N ILE A 182 -8.16 -5.39 -20.79
CA ILE A 182 -9.12 -4.35 -20.44
C ILE A 182 -8.99 -3.20 -21.45
N TRP A 183 -10.09 -2.88 -22.11
CA TRP A 183 -10.21 -1.83 -23.13
C TRP A 183 -11.66 -1.30 -23.16
N GLY A 184 -11.90 -0.11 -23.71
CA GLY A 184 -13.21 0.55 -23.76
C GLY A 184 -13.58 1.40 -22.54
N GLN A 185 -14.76 2.04 -22.57
CA GLN A 185 -15.33 2.82 -21.46
C GLN A 185 -16.43 2.03 -20.72
N GLY A 186 -16.49 2.14 -19.39
CA GLY A 186 -17.54 1.52 -18.56
C GLY A 186 -17.13 1.29 -17.09
N SER A 187 -18.03 0.75 -16.26
CA SER A 187 -17.84 0.57 -14.80
C SER A 187 -16.82 -0.51 -14.42
N SER A 188 -16.51 -1.44 -15.32
CA SER A 188 -15.47 -2.48 -15.20
C SER A 188 -14.26 -2.24 -16.10
N HIS A 189 -14.20 -1.06 -16.73
CA HIS A 189 -13.19 -0.67 -17.70
C HIS A 189 -12.46 0.60 -17.21
N PRO A 190 -11.27 0.92 -17.75
CA PRO A 190 -10.57 2.12 -17.37
C PRO A 190 -11.46 3.35 -17.55
N ALA A 191 -11.68 4.10 -16.47
CA ALA A 191 -12.26 5.43 -16.58
C ALA A 191 -11.21 6.36 -17.18
N VAL A 192 -11.44 6.83 -18.41
CA VAL A 192 -10.58 7.82 -19.07
C VAL A 192 -10.99 9.21 -18.62
N LEU A 193 -10.04 9.94 -18.05
CA LEU A 193 -10.24 11.31 -17.60
C LEU A 193 -9.94 12.36 -18.69
N ASP A 194 -9.18 12.00 -19.73
CA ASP A 194 -8.86 12.82 -20.91
C ASP A 194 -8.55 11.90 -22.12
N ASP A 195 -9.15 12.18 -23.29
CA ASP A 195 -9.17 11.32 -24.48
C ASP A 195 -8.32 11.86 -25.65
N CYS A 196 -7.26 12.61 -25.37
CA CYS A 196 -6.31 13.11 -26.39
C CYS A 196 -6.98 13.93 -27.53
N GLN A 197 -8.03 14.72 -27.23
CA GLN A 197 -8.90 15.33 -28.27
C GLN A 197 -8.54 16.77 -28.71
N VAL A 198 -7.53 17.42 -28.13
CA VAL A 198 -7.18 18.82 -28.48
C VAL A 198 -5.95 18.83 -29.40
N SER A 199 -5.76 19.87 -30.23
CA SER A 199 -4.61 20.04 -31.15
C SER A 199 -3.51 20.86 -30.49
N ASP A 200 -2.26 20.47 -30.79
CA ASP A 200 -0.95 20.99 -30.35
C ASP A 200 -0.40 20.45 -29.00
N GLN A 201 0.67 19.64 -29.12
CA GLN A 201 1.58 19.12 -28.07
C GLN A 201 1.14 17.87 -27.27
N VAL A 202 2.13 17.06 -26.86
CA VAL A 202 1.98 15.76 -26.17
C VAL A 202 0.87 15.78 -25.10
N TYR A 203 -0.18 14.96 -25.26
CA TYR A 203 -1.28 14.88 -24.28
C TYR A 203 -1.07 13.78 -23.26
N LEU A 204 -1.75 13.91 -22.12
CA LEU A 204 -1.71 12.98 -21.00
C LEU A 204 -3.09 12.37 -20.77
N ALA A 205 -3.28 11.12 -21.21
CA ALA A 205 -4.43 10.36 -20.77
C ALA A 205 -4.23 9.90 -19.32
N LYS A 206 -5.22 10.08 -18.46
CA LYS A 206 -5.20 9.54 -17.10
C LYS A 206 -6.31 8.49 -16.96
N LEU A 207 -5.92 7.23 -16.79
CA LEU A 207 -6.85 6.12 -16.66
C LEU A 207 -6.91 5.61 -15.23
N SER A 208 -8.10 5.42 -14.66
CA SER A 208 -8.29 4.80 -13.35
C SER A 208 -8.82 3.38 -13.49
N LEU A 209 -8.06 2.39 -13.06
CA LEU A 209 -8.45 0.98 -13.04
C LEU A 209 -8.91 0.59 -11.63
N LEU A 210 -10.15 0.12 -11.48
CA LEU A 210 -10.68 -0.37 -10.20
C LEU A 210 -10.61 -1.91 -10.17
N ALA A 211 -9.91 -2.48 -9.20
CA ALA A 211 -9.79 -3.93 -9.04
C ALA A 211 -11.00 -4.59 -8.34
N GLY A 212 -12.06 -3.83 -8.05
CA GLY A 212 -13.24 -4.34 -7.37
C GLY A 212 -14.02 -5.32 -8.26
N LYS A 213 -13.69 -6.62 -8.15
CA LYS A 213 -14.24 -7.80 -8.85
C LYS A 213 -13.57 -8.17 -10.19
N LEU A 214 -12.24 -8.36 -10.18
CA LEU A 214 -11.53 -9.18 -11.18
C LEU A 214 -11.27 -10.59 -10.67
#